data_AF-A0A523QLQ8-F1
#
_entry.id   AF-A0A523QLQ8-F1
#
_cell.length_a   1.000
_cell.length_b   1.000
_cell.length_c   1.000
_cell.angle_alpha   90.00
_cell.angle_beta   90.00
_cell.angle_gamma   90.00
#
_symmetry.space_group_name_H-M   'P 1'
#
loop_
_entity.id
_entity.type
_entity.pdbx_description
1 polymer ?
#
loop_
_entity_poly.entity_id
_entity_poly.type
_entity_poly.pdbx_seq_one_letter_code
_entity_poly.pdbx_strand_id
1 'polypeptide(L)' 'MFGGLGMWELIVIFGIVFLIFGATRIPEIAKSLGSAIKEFKKASKQISGDDEETTRSDSDRKKS' A
#
# COMPACT_ATOMS: atom_id res chain seq x y z
N MET A 1 -2.78 -11.50 -32.85
CA MET A 1 -3.61 -10.35 -32.45
C MET A 1 -3.28 -10.06 -31.00
N PHE A 2 -2.78 -8.86 -30.75
CA PHE A 2 -2.23 -8.39 -29.47
C PHE A 2 -3.31 -8.36 -28.39
N GLY A 3 -3.27 -9.30 -27.46
CA GLY A 3 -4.22 -9.44 -26.37
C GLY A 3 -3.59 -9.07 -25.04
N GLY A 4 -3.61 -7.78 -24.71
CA GLY A 4 -3.24 -7.23 -23.40
C GLY A 4 -1.73 -7.17 -23.13
N LEU A 5 -1.32 -6.16 -22.35
CA LEU A 5 0.01 -6.15 -21.75
C LEU A 5 0.14 -7.43 -20.90
N GLY A 6 0.91 -8.39 -21.40
CA GLY A 6 1.24 -9.61 -20.69
C GLY A 6 2.07 -9.30 -19.46
N MET A 7 2.08 -10.25 -18.52
CA MET A 7 2.88 -10.15 -17.30
C MET A 7 4.35 -9.81 -17.59
N TRP A 8 4.89 -10.35 -18.69
CA TRP A 8 6.26 -10.08 -19.13
C TRP A 8 6.50 -8.62 -19.53
N GLU A 9 5.58 -7.99 -20.25
CA GLU A 9 5.70 -6.58 -20.64
C GLU A 9 5.60 -5.66 -19.42
N LEU A 10 4.71 -5.97 -18.48
CA LEU A 10 4.60 -5.22 -17.21
C LEU A 10 5.90 -5.30 -16.39
N ILE A 11 6.55 -6.47 -16.32
CA ILE A 11 7.83 -6.63 -15.61
C ILE A 11 8.93 -5.78 -16.27
N VAL A 12 9.00 -5.76 -17.60
CA VAL A 12 9.99 -4.95 -18.33
C VAL A 12 9.76 -3.46 -18.08
N ILE A 13 8.52 -2.99 -18.20
CA ILE A 13 8.15 -1.60 -17.91
C ILE A 13 8.50 -1.25 -16.47
N PHE A 14 8.13 -2.11 -15.52
CA PHE A 14 8.44 -1.92 -14.10
C PHE A 14 9.96 -1.84 -13.88
N GLY A 15 10.75 -2.69 -14.53
CA GLY A 15 12.21 -2.66 -14.47
C GLY A 15 12.82 -1.35 -14.97
N ILE A 16 12.31 -0.78 -16.06
CA ILE A 16 12.76 0.52 -16.59
C ILE A 16 12.43 1.64 -15.59
N VAL A 17 11.20 1.65 -15.05
CA VAL A 17 10.80 2.61 -14.01
C VAL A 17 11.70 2.45 -12.78
N PHE A 18 12.02 1.22 -12.38
CA PHE A 18 12.92 0.93 -11.27
C PHE A 18 14.35 1.43 -11.50
N LEU A 19 14.85 1.39 -12.73
CA LEU A 19 16.16 1.94 -13.10
C LEU A 19 16.21 3.47 -12.98
N ILE A 20 15.13 4.16 -13.36
CA ILE A 20 15.05 5.62 -13.32
C ILE A 20 14.82 6.13 -11.89
N PHE A 21 13.84 5.56 -11.19
CA PHE A 21 13.45 6.00 -9.86
C PHE A 21 14.27 5.32 -8.74
N GLY A 22 14.89 4.19 -9.02
CA GLY A 22 15.60 3.37 -8.04
C GLY A 22 14.67 2.52 -7.18
N ALA A 23 15.22 1.45 -6.63
CA ALA A 23 14.49 0.50 -5.77
C ALA A 23 13.94 1.12 -4.49
N THR A 24 14.51 2.26 -4.06
CA THR A 24 14.22 2.90 -2.78
C THR A 24 13.01 3.83 -2.84
N ARG A 25 12.67 4.38 -4.02
CA ARG A 25 11.60 5.40 -4.15
C ARG A 25 10.20 4.79 -4.15
N ILE A 26 10.03 3.63 -4.78
CA ILE A 26 8.74 2.91 -4.79
C ILE A 26 8.25 2.57 -3.37
N PRO A 27 9.06 1.96 -2.47
CA PRO A 27 8.60 1.64 -1.11
C PRO A 27 8.37 2.90 -0.26
N GLU A 28 9.12 3.97 -0.48
CA GLU A 28 8.93 5.25 0.22
C GLU A 28 7.56 5.87 -0.10
N ILE A 29 7.19 5.91 -1.39
CA ILE A 29 5.88 6.39 -1.85
C ILE A 29 4.76 5.44 -1.43
N ALA A 30 4.98 4.13 -1.51
CA ALA A 30 3.99 3.14 -1.06
C ALA A 30 3.71 3.27 0.44
N LYS A 31 4.73 3.58 1.26
CA LYS A 31 4.58 3.77 2.70
C LYS A 31 3.79 5.03 3.04
N SER A 32 4.07 6.16 2.38
CA SER A 32 3.34 7.42 2.59
C SER A 32 1.89 7.30 2.10
N LEU A 33 1.68 6.76 0.89
CA LEU A 33 0.35 6.54 0.33
C LEU A 33 -0.45 5.52 1.14
N GLY A 34 0.17 4.43 1.57
CA GLY A 34 -0.47 3.40 2.40
C GLY A 34 -0.90 3.94 3.76
N SER A 35 -0.10 4.82 4.35
CA SER A 35 -0.45 5.51 5.61
C SER A 35 -1.65 6.45 5.39
N ALA A 36 -1.64 7.24 4.32
CA ALA A 36 -2.75 8.12 3.96
C ALA A 36 -4.04 7.35 3.68
N ILE A 37 -3.98 6.24 2.93
CA ILE A 37 -5.14 5.37 2.66
C ILE A 37 -5.66 4.74 3.95
N LYS A 38 -4.78 4.31 4.86
CA LYS A 38 -5.15 3.72 6.15
C LYS A 38 -5.91 4.74 7.02
N GLU A 39 -5.40 5.97 7.10
CA GLU A 39 -6.05 7.06 7.83
C GLU A 39 -7.38 7.46 7.18
N PHE A 40 -7.42 7.58 5.86
CA PHE A 40 -8.65 7.86 5.10
C PHE A 40 -9.71 6.79 5.35
N LYS A 41 -9.33 5.50 5.30
CA LYS A 41 -10.24 4.38 5.59
C LYS A 41 -10.76 4.43 7.03
N LYS A 42 -9.89 4.75 7.99
CA LYS A 42 -10.26 4.89 9.41
C LYS A 42 -11.27 6.03 9.63
N ALA A 43 -11.01 7.18 9.03
CA ALA A 43 -11.92 8.34 9.09
C ALA A 43 -13.26 8.03 8.41
N SER A 44 -13.23 7.42 7.22
CA SER A 44 -14.44 7.00 6.52
C SER A 44 -15.28 6.02 7.35
N LYS A 45 -14.65 5.07 8.05
CA LYS A 45 -15.37 4.11 8.90
C LYS A 45 -16.01 4.79 10.13
N GLN A 46 -15.33 5.75 10.75
CA GLN A 46 -15.91 6.58 11.82
C GLN A 46 -17.11 7.39 11.35
N ILE A 47 -17.06 7.96 10.14
CA ILE A 47 -18.15 8.78 9.60
C ILE A 47 -19.37 7.93 9.22
N SER A 48 -19.14 6.70 8.74
CA SER A 48 -20.21 5.76 8.37
C SER A 48 -20.95 5.14 9.58
N GLY A 49 -20.58 5.49 10.83
CA GLY A 49 -21.24 4.98 12.04
C GLY A 49 -21.01 3.48 12.29
N ASP A 50 -20.05 2.89 11.60
CA ASP A 50 -19.72 1.47 11.67
C ASP A 50 -18.67 1.28 12.79
N ASP A 51 -19.11 1.52 14.01
CA ASP A 51 -18.34 1.44 15.27
C ASP A 51 -18.04 -0.02 15.65
N GLU A 52 -17.40 -0.77 14.77
CA GLU A 52 -16.77 -2.04 15.14
C GLU A 52 -15.26 -1.86 15.26
N GLU A 53 -14.81 -2.01 16.52
CA GLU A 53 -13.43 -2.07 17.00
C GLU A 53 -12.44 -2.58 15.95
N THR A 54 -11.53 -1.72 15.50
CA THR A 54 -10.29 -2.19 14.85
C THR A 54 -9.08 -1.60 15.56
N THR A 55 -8.94 -1.93 16.84
CA THR A 55 -7.72 -1.67 17.60
C THR A 55 -7.28 -2.92 18.36
N ARG A 56 -7.15 -4.07 17.69
CA ARG A 56 -6.48 -5.26 18.24
C ARG A 56 -5.74 -6.05 17.17
N SER A 57 -4.59 -5.54 16.74
CA SER A 57 -3.47 -6.36 16.24
C SER A 57 -2.29 -5.46 15.93
N ASP A 58 -1.71 -4.89 16.98
CA ASP A 58 -0.27 -4.68 17.00
C ASP A 58 0.17 -4.65 18.48
N SER A 59 1.15 -5.48 18.83
CA SER A 59 1.88 -5.46 20.12
C SER A 59 1.27 -6.21 21.34
N ASP A 60 1.24 -7.54 21.27
CA ASP A 60 1.19 -8.45 22.44
C ASP A 60 2.60 -8.71 23.04
N ARG A 61 3.57 -7.77 22.94
CA ARG A 61 4.95 -7.97 23.45
C ARG A 61 5.70 -6.69 23.82
N LYS A 62 5.23 -5.92 24.79
CA LYS A 62 6.17 -5.10 25.56
C LYS A 62 5.68 -4.94 27.00
N LYS A 63 6.45 -5.53 27.92
CA LYS A 63 6.33 -5.49 29.41
C LYS A 63 5.44 -6.63 29.94
N SER A 64 5.94 -7.75 30.49
CA SER A 64 6.89 -7.91 31.62
C SER A 64 6.58 -7.02 32.81
#